data_AF-A0A2H8TPY5-F1
#
_entry.id   AF-A0A2H8TPY5-F1
#
_cell.length_a   1.000
_cell.length_b   1.000
_cell.length_c   1.000
_cell.angle_alpha   90.00
_cell.angle_beta   90.00
_cell.angle_gamma   90.00
#
_symmetry.space_group_name_H-M   'P 1'
#
loop_
_entity.id
_entity.type
_entity.pdbx_description
1 polymer ?
#
loop_
_entity_poly.entity_id
_entity_poly.type
_entity_poly.pdbx_seq_one_letter_code
_entity_poly.pdbx_strand_id
1 'polypeptide(L)'
;MVTCMVAFFSRISDIRFGGMYMTLLNTARSIGWVIPNTSFLKMVDTLTFSSCSNDVQNSCSTPDLVNICTVNNGNCETIVDGYYVEVILCLVIGFIWYAVYKSHLKFFEAKDRSHWLLDLNRSGNV
;
A
#
# COMPACT_ATOMS: atom_id res chain seq x y z
N MET A 1 11.46 15.97 -0.34
CA MET A 1 10.32 15.32 0.35
C MET A 1 10.74 14.63 1.64
N VAL A 2 11.78 13.78 1.63
CA VAL A 2 12.24 13.04 2.84
C VAL A 2 12.64 13.96 3.99
N THR A 3 13.30 15.07 3.68
CA THR A 3 13.75 16.07 4.68
C THR A 3 12.59 16.68 5.46
N CYS A 4 11.47 17.00 4.80
CA CYS A 4 10.28 17.54 5.43
C CYS A 4 9.62 16.53 6.39
N MET A 5 9.56 15.25 5.99
CA MET A 5 9.00 14.18 6.83
C MET A 5 9.84 13.96 8.09
N VAL A 6 11.16 13.89 7.94
CA VAL A 6 12.09 13.72 9.08
C VAL A 6 12.04 14.93 10.02
N ALA A 7 11.92 16.15 9.48
CA ALA A 7 11.73 17.35 10.30
C ALA A 7 10.40 17.37 11.07
N PHE A 8 9.34 16.79 10.50
CA PHE A 8 8.08 16.61 11.21
C PHE A 8 8.19 15.52 12.29
N PHE A 9 8.83 14.40 11.99
CA PHE A 9 9.07 13.33 12.97
C PHE A 9 9.92 13.81 14.15
N SER A 10 10.85 14.74 13.95
CA SER A 10 11.65 15.31 15.05
C SER A 10 10.86 16.29 15.89
N ARG A 11 9.90 16.99 15.28
CA ARG A 11 8.94 17.84 15.99
C ARG A 11 7.96 17.02 16.81
N ILE A 12 7.50 15.86 16.36
CA ILE A 12 6.52 15.07 17.13
C ILE A 12 7.18 14.17 18.19
N SER A 13 8.44 13.76 17.97
CA SER A 13 9.16 12.90 18.91
C SER A 13 9.59 13.66 20.18
N ASP A 14 9.43 13.00 21.32
CA ASP A 14 9.91 13.50 22.60
C ASP A 14 11.45 13.54 22.65
N ILE A 15 12.05 14.61 23.20
CA ILE A 15 13.52 14.79 23.20
C ILE A 15 14.23 13.66 23.95
N ARG A 16 13.59 13.10 24.98
CA ARG A 16 14.13 12.03 25.84
C ARG A 16 14.23 10.67 25.15
N PHE A 17 13.34 10.39 24.19
CA PHE A 17 13.27 9.10 23.48
C PHE A 17 13.32 9.26 21.95
N GLY A 18 13.84 10.39 21.48
CA GLY A 18 13.82 10.76 20.06
C GLY A 18 14.47 9.74 19.14
N GLY A 19 15.54 9.07 19.59
CA GLY A 19 16.21 8.01 18.82
C GLY A 19 15.33 6.78 18.55
N MET A 20 14.55 6.34 19.55
CA MET A 20 13.63 5.21 19.38
C MET A 20 12.45 5.58 18.49
N TYR A 21 11.82 6.74 18.72
CA TYR A 21 10.72 7.22 17.88
C TYR A 21 11.16 7.41 16.42
N MET A 22 12.35 7.99 16.19
CA MET A 22 12.88 8.17 14.84
C MET A 22 13.15 6.85 14.14
N THR A 23 13.72 5.87 14.85
CA THR A 23 13.99 4.56 14.27
C THR A 23 12.69 3.85 13.92
N LEU A 24 11.71 3.85 14.82
CA LEU A 24 10.40 3.26 14.59
C LEU A 24 9.67 3.90 13.40
N LEU A 25 9.66 5.23 13.33
CA LEU A 25 9.03 5.97 12.23
C LEU A 25 9.74 5.73 10.89
N ASN A 26 11.07 5.56 10.90
CA ASN A 26 11.82 5.22 9.70
C ASN A 26 11.52 3.78 9.23
N THR A 27 11.37 2.83 10.16
CA THR A 27 10.92 1.47 9.84
C THR A 27 9.51 1.48 9.26
N ALA A 28 8.57 2.20 9.89
CA ALA A 28 7.21 2.35 9.39
C ALA A 28 7.19 2.92 7.96
N ARG A 29 8.06 3.89 7.67
CA ARG A 29 8.23 4.46 6.33
C ARG A 29 8.76 3.43 5.31
N SER A 30 9.74 2.62 5.69
CA SER A 30 10.28 1.56 4.83
C SER A 30 9.20 0.52 4.49
N ILE A 31 8.40 0.13 5.49
CA ILE A 31 7.29 -0.80 5.34
C ILE A 31 6.21 -0.20 4.42
N GLY A 32 5.87 1.07 4.64
CA GLY A 32 4.90 1.80 3.83
C GLY A 32 5.32 2.01 2.37
N TRP A 33 6.59 1.79 2.02
CA TRP A 33 7.07 1.81 0.65
C TRP A 33 7.07 0.41 0.01
N VAL A 34 7.58 -0.60 0.72
CA VAL A 34 7.78 -1.94 0.15
C VAL A 34 6.46 -2.71 0.05
N ILE A 35 5.62 -2.69 1.08
CA ILE A 35 4.35 -3.44 1.08
C ILE A 35 3.43 -3.07 -0.09
N PRO A 36 3.10 -1.80 -0.36
CA PRO A 36 2.18 -1.47 -1.43
C PRO A 36 2.70 -1.94 -2.79
N ASN A 37 3.98 -1.70 -3.09
CA ASN A 37 4.58 -2.11 -4.35
C ASN A 37 4.49 -3.63 -4.59
N THR A 38 4.81 -4.43 -3.57
CA THR A 38 4.68 -5.89 -3.68
C THR A 38 3.22 -6.33 -3.78
N SER A 39 2.31 -5.67 -3.07
CA SER A 39 0.88 -6.00 -3.12
C SER A 39 0.25 -5.69 -4.48
N PHE A 40 0.58 -4.54 -5.09
CA PHE A 40 0.05 -4.15 -6.39
C PHE A 40 0.50 -5.09 -7.50
N LEU A 41 1.78 -5.47 -7.51
CA LEU A 41 2.31 -6.41 -8.50
C LEU A 41 1.59 -7.77 -8.42
N LYS A 42 1.40 -8.29 -7.20
CA LYS A 42 0.67 -9.55 -7.00
C LYS A 42 -0.80 -9.44 -7.41
N MET A 43 -1.43 -8.29 -7.18
CA MET A 43 -2.83 -8.05 -7.52
C MET A 43 -3.02 -7.98 -9.05
N VAL A 44 -2.16 -7.26 -9.77
CA VAL A 44 -2.17 -7.19 -11.24
C VAL A 44 -2.05 -8.58 -11.88
N ASP A 45 -1.14 -9.42 -11.38
CA ASP A 45 -0.98 -10.80 -11.88
C ASP A 45 -2.26 -11.63 -11.70
N THR A 46 -3.01 -11.43 -10.61
CA THR A 46 -4.29 -12.15 -10.38
C THR A 46 -5.47 -11.60 -11.18
N LEU A 47 -5.41 -10.33 -11.58
CA LEU A 47 -6.48 -9.62 -12.28
C LEU A 47 -6.31 -9.58 -13.80
N THR A 48 -5.15 -10.01 -14.32
CA THR A 48 -4.88 -10.03 -15.77
C THR A 48 -5.56 -11.24 -16.42
N PHE A 49 -6.49 -10.98 -17.33
CA PHE A 49 -7.20 -12.03 -18.09
C PHE A 49 -6.72 -12.06 -19.54
N SER A 50 -6.07 -13.16 -19.90
CA SER A 50 -5.71 -13.49 -21.29
C SER A 50 -6.58 -14.64 -21.76
N SER A 51 -6.74 -14.81 -23.07
CA SER A 51 -7.40 -16.00 -23.63
C SER A 51 -6.70 -16.49 -24.89
N CYS A 52 -6.80 -17.79 -25.14
CA CYS A 52 -6.27 -18.40 -26.35
C CYS A 52 -7.24 -18.18 -27.53
N SER A 53 -6.71 -17.83 -28.71
CA SER A 53 -7.53 -17.61 -29.92
C SER A 53 -8.32 -18.85 -30.37
N ASN A 54 -7.90 -20.06 -29.98
CA ASN A 54 -8.51 -21.33 -30.40
C ASN A 54 -9.42 -21.94 -29.32
N ASP A 55 -9.37 -21.44 -28.07
CA ASP A 55 -10.16 -21.97 -26.96
C ASP A 55 -10.41 -20.88 -25.90
N VAL A 56 -11.68 -20.53 -25.70
CA VAL A 56 -12.13 -19.46 -24.78
C VAL A 56 -12.02 -19.88 -23.31
N GLN A 57 -11.85 -21.17 -23.01
CA GLN A 57 -11.68 -21.69 -21.64
C GLN A 57 -10.22 -21.63 -21.17
N ASN A 58 -9.25 -21.52 -22.09
CA ASN A 58 -7.83 -21.41 -21.75
C ASN A 58 -7.40 -19.96 -21.51
N SER A 59 -7.26 -19.59 -20.23
CA SER A 59 -6.95 -18.22 -19.81
C SER A 59 -5.48 -17.79 -19.92
N CYS A 60 -4.60 -18.60 -20.54
CA CYS A 60 -3.15 -18.36 -20.66
C CYS A 60 -2.44 -17.83 -19.39
N SER A 61 -2.97 -18.09 -18.19
CA SER A 61 -2.48 -17.50 -16.94
C SER A 61 -1.28 -18.24 -16.34
N THR A 62 -1.10 -19.51 -16.71
CA THR A 62 0.02 -20.34 -16.26
C THR A 62 0.87 -20.75 -17.46
N PRO A 63 2.18 -21.01 -17.26
CA PRO A 63 3.07 -21.45 -18.34
C PRO A 63 2.58 -22.76 -18.99
N ASP A 64 1.88 -23.60 -18.25
CA ASP A 64 1.27 -24.84 -18.72
C ASP A 64 0.13 -24.56 -19.73
N LEU A 65 -0.77 -23.64 -19.40
CA LEU A 65 -1.87 -23.21 -20.28
C LEU A 65 -1.36 -22.52 -21.56
N VAL A 66 -0.28 -21.74 -21.45
CA VAL A 66 0.38 -21.13 -22.62
C VAL A 66 0.92 -22.21 -23.54
N ASN A 67 1.59 -23.22 -22.99
CA ASN A 67 2.17 -24.31 -23.79
C ASN A 67 1.07 -25.09 -24.54
N ILE A 68 -0.05 -25.40 -23.89
CA ILE A 68 -1.21 -26.07 -24.51
C ILE A 68 -1.79 -25.23 -25.67
N CYS A 69 -1.91 -23.91 -25.50
CA CYS A 69 -2.39 -23.01 -26.55
C CYS A 69 -1.43 -22.98 -27.76
N THR A 70 -0.11 -22.93 -27.53
CA THR A 70 0.89 -22.92 -28.60
C THR A 70 0.98 -24.25 -29.36
N VAL A 71 0.83 -25.38 -28.66
CA VAL A 71 0.78 -26.72 -29.29
C VAL A 71 -0.43 -26.86 -30.22
N ASN A 72 -1.55 -26.21 -29.86
CA ASN A 72 -2.76 -26.16 -30.68
C ASN A 72 -2.74 -25.06 -31.75
N ASN A 73 -1.54 -24.54 -32.08
CA ASN A 73 -1.32 -23.52 -33.10
C ASN A 73 -2.10 -22.21 -32.86
N GLY A 74 -2.42 -21.90 -31.60
CA GLY A 74 -3.12 -20.68 -31.18
C GLY A 74 -2.15 -19.66 -30.59
N ASN A 75 -2.51 -18.38 -30.69
CA ASN A 75 -1.85 -17.28 -29.99
C ASN A 75 -2.65 -16.91 -28.73
N CYS A 76 -1.95 -16.55 -27.65
CA CYS A 76 -2.57 -15.94 -26.47
C CYS A 76 -2.78 -14.45 -26.72
N GLU A 77 -4.04 -14.02 -26.72
CA GLU A 77 -4.41 -12.61 -26.81
C GLU A 77 -4.86 -12.11 -25.44
N THR A 78 -4.35 -10.94 -25.05
CA THR A 78 -4.74 -10.26 -23.80
C THR A 78 -6.06 -9.53 -24.03
N ILE A 79 -7.15 -10.02 -23.43
CA ILE A 79 -8.47 -9.39 -23.57
C ILE A 79 -8.62 -8.21 -22.60
N VAL A 80 -8.19 -8.39 -21.35
CA VAL A 80 -8.25 -7.36 -20.31
C VAL A 80 -6.91 -7.27 -19.60
N ASP A 81 -6.27 -6.11 -19.76
CA ASP A 81 -5.03 -5.78 -19.06
C ASP A 81 -5.35 -5.40 -17.62
N GLY A 82 -4.85 -6.21 -16.68
CA GLY A 82 -5.07 -6.03 -15.25
C GLY A 82 -4.56 -4.68 -14.74
N TYR A 83 -3.60 -4.05 -15.43
CA TYR A 83 -3.08 -2.73 -15.07
C TYR A 83 -4.17 -1.65 -15.05
N TYR A 84 -5.02 -1.57 -16.08
CA TYR A 84 -6.05 -0.53 -16.14
C TYR A 84 -7.16 -0.76 -15.11
N VAL A 85 -7.53 -2.01 -14.88
CA VAL A 85 -8.50 -2.40 -13.85
C VAL A 85 -7.97 -2.04 -12.47
N GLU A 86 -6.70 -2.35 -12.21
CA GLU A 86 -6.00 -2.06 -10.96
C GLU A 86 -5.96 -0.55 -10.66
N VAL A 87 -5.61 0.26 -11.66
CA VAL A 87 -5.54 1.72 -11.51
C VAL A 87 -6.90 2.29 -11.10
N ILE A 88 -7.99 1.84 -11.74
CA ILE A 88 -9.34 2.31 -11.40
C ILE A 88 -9.72 1.89 -9.97
N LEU A 89 -9.44 0.64 -9.58
CA LEU A 89 -9.70 0.15 -8.22
C LEU A 89 -8.92 0.95 -7.17
N CYS A 90 -7.62 1.17 -7.39
CA CYS A 90 -6.77 1.95 -6.51
C CYS A 90 -7.27 3.37 -6.32
N LEU A 91 -7.73 4.01 -7.40
CA LEU A 91 -8.30 5.37 -7.33
C LEU A 91 -9.56 5.39 -6.46
N VAL A 92 -10.50 4.48 -6.69
CA VAL A 92 -11.75 4.39 -5.91
C VAL A 92 -11.46 4.16 -4.43
N ILE A 93 -10.59 3.19 -4.12
CA ILE A 93 -10.16 2.90 -2.74
C ILE A 93 -9.51 4.13 -2.11
N GLY A 94 -8.63 4.81 -2.85
CA GLY A 94 -7.96 6.04 -2.40
C GLY A 94 -8.95 7.16 -2.04
N PHE A 95 -9.97 7.39 -2.87
CA PHE A 95 -11.02 8.37 -2.57
C PHE A 95 -11.82 8.01 -1.32
N ILE A 96 -12.19 6.74 -1.16
CA ILE A 96 -12.92 6.25 0.02
C ILE A 96 -12.07 6.45 1.28
N TRP A 97 -10.80 6.03 1.25
CA TRP A 97 -9.86 6.24 2.35
C TRP A 97 -9.72 7.72 2.71
N TYR A 98 -9.50 8.57 1.71
CA TYR A 98 -9.39 10.01 1.95
C TYR A 98 -10.65 10.56 2.63
N ALA A 99 -11.84 10.18 2.17
CA ALA A 99 -13.10 10.63 2.77
C ALA A 99 -13.25 10.21 4.24
N VAL A 100 -12.91 8.95 4.57
CA VAL A 100 -12.99 8.41 5.94
C VAL A 100 -11.95 9.07 6.85
N TYR A 101 -10.69 9.13 6.42
CA TYR A 101 -9.60 9.62 7.26
C TYR A 101 -9.57 11.14 7.38
N LYS A 102 -10.15 11.91 6.44
CA LYS A 102 -10.21 13.38 6.54
C LYS A 102 -10.84 13.85 7.85
N SER A 103 -11.84 13.14 8.36
CA SER A 103 -12.46 13.46 9.66
C SER A 103 -11.48 13.21 10.82
N HIS A 104 -10.81 12.05 10.82
CA HIS A 104 -9.81 11.70 11.83
C HIS A 104 -8.59 12.62 11.80
N LEU A 105 -8.11 13.00 10.62
CA LEU A 105 -6.96 13.89 10.46
C LEU A 105 -7.26 15.26 11.09
N LYS A 106 -8.45 15.82 10.84
CA LYS A 106 -8.88 17.07 11.49
C LYS A 106 -8.97 16.93 13.01
N PHE A 107 -9.43 15.78 13.49
CA PHE A 107 -9.48 15.49 14.93
C PHE A 107 -8.08 15.43 15.56
N PHE A 108 -7.12 14.79 14.90
CA PHE A 108 -5.74 14.71 15.39
C PHE A 108 -5.00 16.05 15.28
N GLU A 109 -5.24 16.82 14.22
CA GLU A 109 -4.68 18.16 14.04
C GLU A 109 -5.18 19.15 15.09
N ALA A 110 -6.43 19.00 15.56
CA ALA A 110 -6.99 19.82 16.63
C ALA A 110 -6.39 19.52 18.02
N LYS A 111 -5.64 18.43 18.19
CA LYS A 111 -5.13 18.02 19.51
C LYS A 111 -3.73 18.59 19.76
N ASP A 112 -3.61 19.42 20.80
CA ASP A 112 -2.37 20.08 21.18
C ASP A 112 -1.23 19.09 21.53
N ARG A 113 0.01 19.49 21.25
CA ARG A 113 1.25 18.69 21.40
C ARG A 113 1.43 18.14 22.83
N SER A 114 0.91 18.84 23.83
CA SER A 114 0.94 18.43 25.25
C SER A 114 0.31 17.06 25.52
N HIS A 115 -0.70 16.64 24.74
CA HIS A 115 -1.35 15.34 24.91
C HIS A 115 -0.58 14.14 24.37
N TRP A 116 0.50 14.37 23.63
CA TRP A 116 1.33 13.34 23.00
C TRP A 116 2.61 13.07 23.79
N LEU A 117 2.93 13.93 24.76
CA LEU A 117 4.10 13.83 25.62
C LEU A 117 3.80 12.92 26.81
N LEU A 118 4.78 12.11 27.21
CA LEU A 118 4.64 11.25 28.39
C LEU A 118 4.69 12.09 29.68
N ASP A 119 3.61 12.09 30.46
CA ASP A 119 3.56 12.76 31.76
C ASP A 119 4.27 11.93 32.83
N LEU A 120 5.52 12.30 33.10
CA LEU A 120 6.42 11.59 34.02
C LEU A 120 6.12 11.89 35.50
N ASN A 121 5.25 12.86 35.80
CA ASN A 121 4.85 13.19 37.17
C ASN A 121 3.69 12.31 37.68
N ARG A 122 3.12 11.49 36.80
CA ARG A 122 2.19 10.43 37.19
C ARG A 122 3.01 9.25 37.73
N SER A 123 3.39 9.31 39.01
CA SER A 123 3.90 8.14 39.73
C SER A 123 2.93 6.98 39.51
N GLY A 124 3.39 5.97 38.78
CA GLY A 124 2.64 4.74 38.62
C GLY A 124 2.36 4.15 40.00
N ASN A 125 1.09 3.85 40.25
CA ASN A 125 0.78 2.69 41.08
C ASN A 125 1.33 1.48 40.29
N VAL A 126 2.56 1.11 40.63
CA VAL A 126 3.10 -0.23 40.39
C VAL A 126 2.34 -1.20 41.29
#